data_AF-A0A2D9WN15-F1
#
_entry.id   AF-A0A2D9WN15-F1
#
_cell.length_a   1.000
_cell.length_b   1.000
_cell.length_c   1.000
_cell.angle_alpha   90.00
_cell.angle_beta   90.00
_cell.angle_gamma   90.00
#
_symmetry.space_group_name_H-M   'P 1'
#
loop_
_entity.id
_entity.type
_entity.pdbx_description
1 polymer ?
#
loop_
_entity_poly.entity_id
_entity_poly.type
_entity_poly.pdbx_seq_one_letter_code
_entity_poly.pdbx_strand_id
1 'polypeptide(L)'
;MSESTFGSPLSSAPSDDLQAIDTILANRLLSGGVVALVTSTWRGQSNVIPISWHTPLSSSPPLVGVALEQSRYSTDMLSHAGEFVINIPPKELANHVGYLGSLSGEDVNKFEATQLETFSGRRVAAPLISDCCAWIECEIVERIETGDHLFFVGLILSAQAHTAIYDGKSFLPKSETTPLHFLGGHNYSTLHESFVARTPGGSDAPEEALQSMLEDDLELSREMQERKEEELGKLAKELEKGNVIDTKTLESELGIDLGSVDSLDLSRGIVLDDSNT
;
A
#
# COMPACT_ATOMS: atom_id res chain seq x y z
N MET A 1 -16.84 -50.68 -5.08
CA MET A 1 -15.81 -50.39 -6.09
C MET A 1 -16.12 -49.04 -6.69
N SER A 2 -15.37 -48.02 -6.29
CA SER A 2 -15.13 -46.78 -7.05
C SER A 2 -14.17 -45.94 -6.21
N GLU A 3 -12.89 -46.28 -6.28
CA GLU A 3 -11.83 -45.37 -5.84
C GLU A 3 -11.82 -44.18 -6.80
N SER A 4 -12.01 -42.99 -6.26
CA SER A 4 -11.87 -41.74 -6.99
C SER A 4 -10.39 -41.53 -7.34
N THR A 5 -10.08 -41.59 -8.63
CA THR A 5 -8.77 -41.25 -9.19
C THR A 5 -8.53 -39.73 -9.14
N PHE A 6 -8.20 -39.20 -7.97
CA PHE A 6 -7.38 -37.98 -7.87
C PHE A 6 -5.93 -38.39 -8.06
N GLY A 7 -5.49 -38.44 -9.31
CA GLY A 7 -4.14 -38.86 -9.66
C GLY A 7 -3.75 -38.36 -11.03
N SER A 8 -3.57 -37.05 -11.17
CA SER A 8 -2.64 -36.54 -12.18
C SER A 8 -1.27 -36.45 -11.51
N PRO A 9 -0.28 -37.26 -11.88
CA PRO A 9 1.06 -37.09 -11.35
C PRO A 9 1.58 -35.72 -11.79
N LEU A 10 2.07 -34.94 -10.83
CA LEU A 10 2.82 -33.71 -11.10
C LEU A 10 3.88 -34.04 -12.17
N SER A 11 3.69 -33.42 -13.33
CA SER A 11 4.44 -33.64 -14.57
C SER A 11 5.94 -33.42 -14.37
N SER A 12 6.73 -34.29 -15.01
CA SER A 12 8.15 -34.19 -15.39
C SER A 12 9.11 -33.56 -14.37
N ALA A 13 10.14 -34.33 -13.99
CA ALA A 13 11.31 -33.79 -13.27
C ALA A 13 11.75 -32.45 -13.90
N PRO A 14 12.15 -31.46 -13.08
CA PRO A 14 12.57 -30.17 -13.61
C PRO A 14 13.73 -30.36 -14.59
N SER A 15 13.84 -29.43 -15.54
CA SER A 15 14.78 -29.53 -16.65
C SER A 15 16.25 -29.64 -16.16
N ASP A 16 17.10 -30.33 -16.93
CA ASP A 16 18.50 -30.64 -16.54
C ASP A 16 19.41 -29.39 -16.37
N ASP A 17 18.90 -28.22 -16.71
CA ASP A 17 19.52 -26.90 -16.69
C ASP A 17 19.28 -26.11 -15.38
N LEU A 18 18.87 -26.79 -14.30
CA LEU A 18 18.82 -26.19 -12.97
C LEU A 18 20.19 -26.09 -12.31
N GLN A 19 20.56 -24.87 -11.92
CA GLN A 19 21.73 -24.61 -11.09
C GLN A 19 21.32 -24.37 -9.63
N ALA A 20 21.89 -25.13 -8.70
CA ALA A 20 21.77 -24.84 -7.28
C ALA A 20 22.55 -23.56 -6.93
N ILE A 21 21.93 -22.70 -6.10
CA ILE A 21 22.50 -21.43 -5.64
C ILE A 21 22.68 -21.52 -4.12
N ASP A 22 23.76 -20.90 -3.61
CA ASP A 22 23.95 -20.75 -2.17
C ASP A 22 22.76 -20.02 -1.54
N THR A 23 22.24 -20.54 -0.43
CA THR A 23 21.05 -20.01 0.24
C THR A 23 21.24 -18.58 0.70
N ILE A 24 22.46 -18.15 1.03
CA ILE A 24 22.74 -16.75 1.41
C ILE A 24 22.53 -15.77 0.24
N LEU A 25 22.56 -16.27 -1.00
CA LEU A 25 22.35 -15.48 -2.21
C LEU A 25 20.90 -15.56 -2.71
N ALA A 26 20.01 -16.30 -2.05
CA ALA A 26 18.63 -16.49 -2.48
C ALA A 26 17.86 -15.15 -2.58
N ASN A 27 18.18 -14.16 -1.73
CA ASN A 27 17.60 -12.82 -1.83
C ASN A 27 17.86 -12.12 -3.17
N ARG A 28 18.92 -12.51 -3.90
CA ARG A 28 19.23 -11.95 -5.22
C ARG A 28 18.21 -12.38 -6.28
N LEU A 29 17.54 -13.51 -6.06
CA LEU A 29 16.44 -13.97 -6.91
C LEU A 29 15.17 -13.12 -6.72
N LEU A 30 15.07 -12.40 -5.60
CA LEU A 30 13.99 -11.46 -5.29
C LEU A 30 14.35 -10.01 -5.69
N SER A 31 15.51 -9.80 -6.33
CA SER A 31 15.93 -8.49 -6.80
C SER A 31 15.10 -8.02 -8.00
N GLY A 32 15.11 -6.71 -8.26
CA GLY A 32 14.24 -6.09 -9.27
C GLY A 32 13.11 -5.25 -8.69
N GLY A 33 13.04 -5.09 -7.36
CA GLY A 33 12.23 -4.06 -6.73
C GLY A 33 12.72 -2.64 -7.07
N VAL A 34 11.79 -1.68 -7.02
CA VAL A 34 12.10 -0.25 -7.13
C VAL A 34 13.05 0.15 -6.00
N VAL A 35 14.03 1.00 -6.26
CA VAL A 35 14.89 1.59 -5.24
C VAL A 35 14.08 2.56 -4.39
N ALA A 36 14.27 2.51 -3.08
CA ALA A 36 13.73 3.50 -2.15
C ALA A 36 14.90 4.26 -1.50
N LEU A 37 14.90 5.59 -1.61
CA LEU A 37 15.71 6.46 -0.76
C LEU A 37 14.91 6.78 0.50
N VAL A 38 15.25 6.14 1.61
CA VAL A 38 14.60 6.37 2.90
C VAL A 38 15.28 7.53 3.61
N THR A 39 14.51 8.59 3.88
CA THR A 39 14.96 9.72 4.68
C THR A 39 14.32 9.69 6.05
N SER A 40 15.07 10.14 7.06
CA SER A 40 14.59 10.31 8.42
C SER A 40 15.26 11.51 9.06
N THR A 41 14.69 12.02 10.15
CA THR A 41 15.24 13.15 10.90
C THR A 41 15.13 12.88 12.39
N TRP A 42 16.24 13.09 13.10
CA TRP A 42 16.28 12.99 14.54
C TRP A 42 17.18 14.08 15.13
N ARG A 43 16.69 14.80 16.15
CA ARG A 43 17.39 15.92 16.80
C ARG A 43 17.92 16.97 15.81
N GLY A 44 17.15 17.25 14.75
CA GLY A 44 17.51 18.23 13.73
C GLY A 44 18.59 17.76 12.74
N GLN A 45 19.03 16.51 12.82
CA GLN A 45 19.92 15.89 11.84
C GLN A 45 19.11 14.99 10.92
N SER A 46 19.26 15.19 9.61
CA SER A 46 18.60 14.40 8.59
C SER A 46 19.60 13.47 7.91
N ASN A 47 19.15 12.26 7.56
CA ASN A 47 19.97 11.31 6.82
C ASN A 47 19.13 10.61 5.74
N VAL A 48 19.83 9.98 4.80
CA VAL A 48 19.24 9.21 3.70
C VAL A 48 19.96 7.87 3.52
N ILE A 49 19.21 6.83 3.20
CA ILE A 49 19.76 5.52 2.81
C ILE A 49 18.99 4.93 1.63
N PRO A 50 19.68 4.45 0.57
CA PRO A 50 19.06 3.63 -0.44
C PRO A 50 18.82 2.22 0.10
N ILE A 51 17.60 1.70 -0.11
CA ILE A 51 17.24 0.32 0.17
C ILE A 51 16.51 -0.27 -1.04
N SER A 52 16.61 -1.58 -1.19
CA SER A 52 15.77 -2.35 -2.13
C SER A 52 14.83 -3.32 -1.42
N TRP A 53 14.94 -3.45 -0.10
CA TRP A 53 14.11 -4.34 0.70
C TRP A 53 12.99 -3.55 1.35
N HIS A 54 11.92 -3.35 0.59
CA HIS A 54 10.67 -2.76 1.06
C HIS A 54 9.49 -3.42 0.35
N THR A 55 8.33 -3.38 0.97
CA THR A 55 7.12 -4.02 0.43
C THR A 55 5.85 -3.40 1.00
N PRO A 56 4.76 -3.29 0.24
CA PRO A 56 3.43 -3.11 0.82
C PRO A 56 3.10 -4.26 1.79
N LEU A 57 2.39 -3.94 2.87
CA LEU A 57 2.00 -4.91 3.91
C LEU A 57 0.48 -4.99 4.11
N SER A 58 -0.23 -3.88 3.92
CA SER A 58 -1.70 -3.82 4.08
C SER A 58 -2.29 -2.69 3.24
N SER A 59 -3.53 -2.86 2.80
CA SER A 59 -4.30 -1.81 2.09
C SER A 59 -5.18 -0.98 3.02
N SER A 60 -5.70 -1.57 4.11
CA SER A 60 -6.54 -0.88 5.10
C SER A 60 -6.27 -1.42 6.51
N PRO A 61 -5.54 -0.70 7.39
CA PRO A 61 -4.86 0.57 7.10
C PRO A 61 -3.71 0.38 6.08
N PRO A 62 -3.31 1.42 5.34
CA PRO A 62 -2.25 1.33 4.36
C PRO A 62 -0.88 1.23 5.06
N LEU A 63 -0.23 0.07 4.96
CA LEU A 63 1.05 -0.22 5.61
C LEU A 63 2.13 -0.55 4.58
N VAL A 64 3.35 -0.09 4.85
CA VAL A 64 4.57 -0.43 4.11
C VAL A 64 5.65 -0.90 5.06
N GLY A 65 6.44 -1.87 4.65
CA GLY A 65 7.58 -2.38 5.40
C GLY A 65 8.89 -1.97 4.76
N VAL A 66 9.89 -1.61 5.57
CA VAL A 66 11.28 -1.38 5.13
C VAL A 66 12.23 -2.18 6.00
N ALA A 67 13.13 -2.95 5.38
CA ALA A 67 14.14 -3.74 6.07
C ALA A 67 15.50 -3.06 5.98
N LEU A 68 16.15 -2.85 7.12
CA LEU A 68 17.49 -2.27 7.18
C LEU A 68 18.40 -3.15 8.05
N GLU A 69 19.63 -3.35 7.60
CA GLU A 69 20.67 -4.04 8.36
C GLU A 69 20.91 -3.32 9.70
N GLN A 70 21.00 -4.06 10.79
CA GLN A 70 21.07 -3.49 12.15
C GLN A 70 22.29 -2.58 12.38
N SER A 71 23.40 -2.86 11.70
CA SER A 71 24.66 -2.11 11.84
C SER A 71 24.61 -0.69 11.23
N ARG A 72 23.56 -0.37 10.45
CA ARG A 72 23.50 0.89 9.70
C ARG A 72 23.10 2.04 10.60
N TYR A 73 23.80 3.17 10.45
CA TYR A 73 23.46 4.45 11.08
C TYR A 73 21.97 4.83 10.90
N SER A 74 21.40 4.58 9.72
CA SER A 74 19.99 4.84 9.44
C SER A 74 19.03 3.98 10.27
N THR A 75 19.42 2.77 10.65
CA THR A 75 18.61 1.87 11.49
C THR A 75 18.46 2.42 12.90
N ASP A 76 19.56 2.92 13.47
CA ASP A 76 19.53 3.60 14.76
C ASP A 76 18.72 4.90 14.68
N MET A 77 18.90 5.70 13.62
CA MET A 77 18.14 6.94 13.44
C MET A 77 16.64 6.68 13.31
N LEU A 78 16.20 5.70 12.50
CA LEU A 78 14.78 5.33 12.38
C LEU A 78 14.21 4.85 13.72
N SER A 79 15.01 4.15 14.51
CA SER A 79 14.63 3.71 15.85
C SER A 79 14.35 4.86 16.81
N HIS A 80 14.87 6.06 16.53
CA HIS A 80 14.63 7.24 17.36
C HIS A 80 13.72 8.29 16.72
N ALA A 81 13.65 8.36 15.38
CA ALA A 81 12.87 9.34 14.65
C ALA A 81 11.36 9.10 14.76
N GLY A 82 10.92 7.84 14.72
CA GLY A 82 9.49 7.48 14.75
C GLY A 82 8.75 7.71 13.43
N GLU A 83 9.38 8.32 12.44
CA GLU A 83 8.82 8.60 11.12
C GLU A 83 9.92 8.54 10.04
N PHE A 84 9.49 8.35 8.80
CA PHE A 84 10.37 8.32 7.65
C PHE A 84 9.63 8.67 6.35
N VAL A 85 10.39 8.97 5.31
CA VAL A 85 9.86 9.11 3.95
C VAL A 85 10.54 8.12 3.03
N ILE A 86 9.75 7.43 2.21
CA ILE A 86 10.25 6.69 1.04
C ILE A 86 10.22 7.63 -0.17
N ASN A 87 11.39 7.95 -0.71
CA ASN A 87 11.55 8.73 -1.93
C ASN A 87 11.93 7.79 -3.07
N ILE A 88 11.21 7.84 -4.19
CA ILE A 88 11.46 6.97 -5.34
C ILE A 88 12.33 7.72 -6.36
N PRO A 89 13.62 7.36 -6.52
CA PRO A 89 14.51 8.05 -7.44
C PRO A 89 14.26 7.62 -8.89
N PRO A 90 14.33 8.55 -9.86
CA PRO A 90 14.39 8.21 -11.26
C PRO A 90 15.83 7.78 -11.65
N LYS A 91 16.01 7.39 -12.91
CA LYS A 91 17.30 6.95 -13.46
C LYS A 91 18.42 7.98 -13.28
N GLU A 92 18.10 9.26 -13.39
CA GLU A 92 19.04 10.39 -13.30
C GLU A 92 19.76 10.43 -11.95
N LEU A 93 19.12 9.90 -10.89
CA LEU A 93 19.70 9.81 -9.56
C LEU A 93 20.51 8.53 -9.31
N ALA A 94 20.74 7.66 -10.30
CA ALA A 94 21.45 6.39 -10.09
C ALA A 94 22.85 6.55 -9.46
N ASN A 95 23.61 7.58 -9.89
CA ASN A 95 24.91 7.87 -9.29
C ASN A 95 24.79 8.37 -7.84
N HIS A 96 23.77 9.17 -7.54
CA HIS A 96 23.46 9.59 -6.17
C HIS A 96 23.11 8.38 -5.31
N VAL A 97 22.24 7.49 -5.79
CA VAL A 97 21.87 6.25 -5.10
C VAL A 97 23.12 5.43 -4.76
N GLY A 98 24.00 5.20 -5.74
CA GLY A 98 25.24 4.45 -5.52
C GLY A 98 26.16 5.11 -4.49
N TYR A 99 26.31 6.44 -4.55
CA TYR A 99 27.10 7.22 -3.60
C TYR A 99 26.54 7.13 -2.17
N LEU A 100 25.23 7.39 -2.02
CA LEU A 100 24.54 7.37 -0.73
C LEU A 100 24.58 5.99 -0.05
N GLY A 101 24.58 4.91 -0.83
CA GLY A 101 24.68 3.53 -0.33
C GLY A 101 26.09 3.11 0.08
N SER A 102 27.12 3.82 -0.41
CA SER A 102 28.53 3.48 -0.18
C SER A 102 29.13 4.16 1.06
N LEU A 103 28.40 5.09 1.68
CA LEU A 103 28.85 5.88 2.83
C LEU A 103 27.92 5.74 4.03
N SER A 104 28.48 5.81 5.23
CA SER A 104 27.70 5.91 6.47
C SER A 104 27.32 7.35 6.76
N GLY A 105 26.11 7.56 7.30
CA GLY A 105 25.69 8.86 7.82
C GLY A 105 26.38 9.24 9.14
N GLU A 106 27.08 8.28 9.76
CA GLU A 106 27.91 8.51 10.94
C GLU A 106 29.15 9.35 10.61
N ASP A 107 29.75 9.13 9.45
CA ASP A 107 31.01 9.77 9.04
C ASP A 107 30.79 11.04 8.19
N VAL A 108 29.67 11.11 7.48
CA VAL A 108 29.41 12.13 6.45
C VAL A 108 27.97 12.61 6.51
N ASN A 109 27.78 13.93 6.50
CA ASN A 109 26.48 14.51 6.18
C ASN A 109 26.18 14.30 4.68
N LYS A 110 25.34 13.32 4.38
CA LYS A 110 25.05 12.89 3.01
C LYS A 110 24.34 13.95 2.17
N PHE A 111 23.49 14.78 2.78
CA PHE A 111 22.81 15.86 2.06
C PHE A 111 23.79 16.97 1.67
N GLU A 112 24.68 17.36 2.59
CA GLU A 112 25.75 18.30 2.28
C GLU A 112 26.71 17.75 1.21
N ALA A 113 27.06 16.46 1.28
CA ALA A 113 27.99 15.87 0.33
C ALA A 113 27.40 15.72 -1.09
N THR A 114 26.09 15.52 -1.20
CA THR A 114 25.41 15.30 -2.48
C THR A 114 24.75 16.53 -3.06
N GLN A 115 24.51 17.57 -2.25
CA GLN A 115 23.75 18.77 -2.64
C GLN A 115 22.35 18.43 -3.18
N LEU A 116 21.77 17.30 -2.75
CA LEU A 116 20.39 16.97 -3.09
C LEU A 116 19.45 18.00 -2.48
N GLU A 117 18.64 18.62 -3.32
CA GLU A 117 17.59 19.53 -2.85
C GLU A 117 16.50 18.75 -2.14
N THR A 118 15.96 19.36 -1.09
CA THR A 118 14.86 18.79 -0.31
C THR A 118 13.75 19.80 -0.07
N PHE A 119 12.56 19.28 0.21
CA PHE A 119 11.40 20.06 0.61
C PHE A 119 10.68 19.40 1.80
N SER A 120 9.87 20.19 2.49
CA SER A 120 9.17 19.75 3.70
C SER A 120 8.01 18.80 3.39
N GLY A 121 7.84 17.78 4.24
CA GLY A 121 6.69 16.87 4.21
C GLY A 121 5.40 17.57 4.61
N ARG A 122 4.28 16.94 4.26
CA ARG A 122 2.93 17.40 4.64
C ARG A 122 2.51 16.89 6.01
N ARG A 123 3.03 15.73 6.41
CA ARG A 123 2.60 14.93 7.56
C ARG A 123 3.76 14.50 8.46
N VAL A 124 5.00 14.54 7.97
CA VAL A 124 6.22 14.17 8.71
C VAL A 124 7.29 15.26 8.63
N ALA A 125 8.22 15.29 9.58
CA ALA A 125 9.37 16.21 9.60
C ALA A 125 10.57 15.71 8.77
N ALA A 126 10.66 14.41 8.48
CA ALA A 126 11.65 13.87 7.58
C ALA A 126 11.57 14.52 6.17
N PRO A 127 12.71 14.92 5.56
CA PRO A 127 12.70 15.69 4.31
C PRO A 127 12.37 14.82 3.10
N LEU A 128 11.69 15.41 2.12
CA LEU A 128 11.43 14.80 0.80
C LEU A 128 12.51 15.28 -0.17
N ILE A 129 13.02 14.41 -1.04
CA ILE A 129 14.07 14.74 -2.04
C ILE A 129 13.40 15.27 -3.31
N SER A 130 13.72 16.49 -3.73
CA SER A 130 13.03 17.21 -4.81
C SER A 130 13.08 16.48 -6.16
N ASP A 131 14.22 15.90 -6.51
CA ASP A 131 14.43 15.23 -7.80
C ASP A 131 13.88 13.79 -7.86
N CYS A 132 13.22 13.32 -6.80
CA CYS A 132 12.52 12.04 -6.81
C CYS A 132 11.19 12.15 -7.56
N CYS A 133 10.65 11.00 -7.95
CA CYS A 133 9.48 10.94 -8.82
C CYS A 133 8.20 10.53 -8.08
N ALA A 134 8.35 9.97 -6.88
CA ALA A 134 7.28 9.75 -5.92
C ALA A 134 7.80 9.81 -4.47
N TRP A 135 6.89 10.08 -3.54
CA TRP A 135 7.16 10.24 -2.11
C TRP A 135 6.06 9.60 -1.29
N ILE A 136 6.44 8.89 -0.23
CA ILE A 136 5.51 8.25 0.70
C ILE A 136 5.94 8.62 2.11
N GLU A 137 5.09 9.34 2.83
CA GLU A 137 5.33 9.80 4.20
C GLU A 137 4.74 8.79 5.18
N CYS A 138 5.57 8.31 6.11
CA CYS A 138 5.24 7.19 6.99
C CYS A 138 5.50 7.49 8.47
N GLU A 139 4.58 7.07 9.33
CA GLU A 139 4.78 6.95 10.77
C GLU A 139 5.14 5.50 11.12
N ILE A 140 6.17 5.27 11.94
CA ILE A 140 6.58 3.94 12.35
C ILE A 140 5.63 3.43 13.43
N VAL A 141 4.90 2.36 13.14
CA VAL A 141 3.95 1.73 14.07
C VAL A 141 4.49 0.45 14.71
N GLU A 142 5.45 -0.22 14.07
CA GLU A 142 6.06 -1.45 14.61
C GLU A 142 7.51 -1.61 14.14
N ARG A 143 8.29 -2.35 14.93
CA ARG A 143 9.68 -2.73 14.64
C ARG A 143 9.88 -4.19 15.00
N ILE A 144 10.38 -4.96 14.05
CA ILE A 144 10.49 -6.42 14.16
C ILE A 144 11.94 -6.82 13.86
N GLU A 145 12.54 -7.59 14.76
CA GLU A 145 13.86 -8.19 14.52
C GLU A 145 13.72 -9.38 13.56
N THR A 146 14.50 -9.36 12.48
CA THR A 146 14.43 -10.34 11.38
C THR A 146 15.80 -10.93 11.05
N GLY A 147 16.53 -11.37 12.07
CA GLY A 147 17.91 -11.85 11.93
C GLY A 147 18.90 -10.68 12.01
N ASP A 148 19.65 -10.42 10.94
CA ASP A 148 20.62 -9.31 10.84
C ASP A 148 19.97 -7.97 10.42
N HIS A 149 18.67 -7.97 10.11
CA HIS A 149 17.89 -6.79 9.75
C HIS A 149 16.84 -6.46 10.81
N LEU A 150 16.54 -5.17 10.95
CA LEU A 150 15.33 -4.66 11.58
C LEU A 150 14.31 -4.29 10.50
N PHE A 151 13.10 -4.77 10.67
CA PHE A 151 11.97 -4.50 9.80
C PHE A 151 11.06 -3.46 10.45
N PHE A 152 10.96 -2.30 9.82
CA PHE A 152 10.10 -1.21 10.28
C PHE A 152 8.78 -1.24 9.52
N VAL A 153 7.67 -1.25 10.25
CA VAL A 153 6.32 -1.14 9.70
C VAL A 153 5.89 0.32 9.78
N GLY A 154 5.63 0.92 8.63
CA GLY A 154 5.17 2.29 8.48
C GLY A 154 3.70 2.38 8.10
N LEU A 155 2.92 3.16 8.84
CA LEU A 155 1.60 3.64 8.43
C LEU A 155 1.75 4.78 7.43
N ILE A 156 1.17 4.62 6.24
CA ILE A 156 1.23 5.63 5.19
C ILE A 156 0.28 6.78 5.54
N LEU A 157 0.85 7.97 5.76
CA LEU A 157 0.10 9.18 6.11
C LEU A 157 -0.21 10.07 4.90
N SER A 158 0.63 10.02 3.87
CA SER A 158 0.55 10.83 2.66
C SER A 158 1.40 10.18 1.56
N ALA A 159 0.92 10.23 0.31
CA ALA A 159 1.66 9.76 -0.85
C ALA A 159 1.46 10.72 -2.02
N GLN A 160 2.52 10.97 -2.78
CA GLN A 160 2.52 11.87 -3.93
C GLN A 160 3.40 11.28 -5.03
N ALA A 161 3.03 11.50 -6.29
CA ALA A 161 3.83 11.12 -7.45
C ALA A 161 3.67 12.15 -8.55
N HIS A 162 4.69 12.29 -9.41
CA HIS A 162 4.55 13.11 -10.61
C HIS A 162 3.55 12.49 -11.60
N THR A 163 2.54 13.26 -11.99
CA THR A 163 1.50 12.82 -12.95
C THR A 163 2.05 12.49 -14.33
N ALA A 164 3.24 13.00 -14.67
CA ALA A 164 3.95 12.64 -15.90
C ALA A 164 4.37 11.16 -15.95
N ILE A 165 4.46 10.50 -14.80
CA ILE A 165 4.95 9.12 -14.69
C ILE A 165 3.99 8.17 -13.97
N TYR A 166 2.87 8.67 -13.43
CA TYR A 166 1.93 7.89 -12.64
C TYR A 166 0.51 8.20 -13.09
N ASP A 167 -0.27 7.17 -13.41
CA ASP A 167 -1.63 7.30 -13.97
C ASP A 167 -2.75 7.13 -12.93
N GLY A 168 -2.40 7.09 -11.64
CA GLY A 168 -3.34 6.79 -10.56
C GLY A 168 -3.41 5.30 -10.20
N LYS A 169 -2.77 4.42 -10.97
CA LYS A 169 -2.71 2.98 -10.73
C LYS A 169 -1.29 2.45 -10.71
N SER A 170 -0.47 2.82 -11.68
CA SER A 170 0.91 2.34 -11.82
C SER A 170 1.84 3.36 -12.46
N PHE A 171 3.13 3.06 -12.40
CA PHE A 171 4.13 3.84 -13.13
C PHE A 171 4.05 3.58 -14.63
N LEU A 172 4.19 4.64 -15.42
CA LEU A 172 4.15 4.61 -16.87
C LEU A 172 5.51 4.16 -17.44
N PRO A 173 5.59 3.05 -18.20
CA PRO A 173 6.84 2.47 -18.69
C PRO A 173 7.50 3.23 -19.85
N LYS A 174 6.95 4.38 -20.26
CA LYS A 174 7.40 5.15 -21.43
C LYS A 174 8.03 6.51 -21.09
N SER A 175 8.17 6.85 -19.80
CA SER A 175 8.77 8.12 -19.41
C SER A 175 10.29 8.01 -19.30
N GLU A 176 11.01 9.07 -19.64
CA GLU A 176 12.46 9.16 -19.43
C GLU A 176 12.82 9.11 -17.92
N THR A 177 11.85 9.42 -17.07
CA THR A 177 11.93 9.49 -15.59
C THR A 177 11.34 8.25 -14.91
N THR A 178 11.62 7.05 -15.44
CA THR A 178 11.19 5.79 -14.82
C THR A 178 11.88 5.55 -13.47
N PRO A 179 11.18 4.97 -12.48
CA PRO A 179 11.81 4.53 -11.24
C PRO A 179 13.02 3.63 -11.49
N LEU A 180 14.06 3.82 -10.67
CA LEU A 180 15.25 2.98 -10.70
C LEU A 180 14.97 1.65 -9.98
N HIS A 181 15.43 0.52 -10.53
CA HIS A 181 15.34 -0.80 -9.93
C HIS A 181 16.73 -1.33 -9.59
N PHE A 182 16.88 -1.95 -8.41
CA PHE A 182 18.17 -2.51 -7.98
C PHE A 182 18.32 -3.98 -8.38
N LEU A 183 19.44 -4.33 -9.00
CA LEU A 183 19.75 -5.69 -9.44
C LEU A 183 20.86 -6.36 -8.61
N GLY A 184 21.51 -5.62 -7.71
CA GLY A 184 22.63 -6.11 -6.90
C GLY A 184 23.98 -5.48 -7.26
N GLY A 185 24.81 -5.26 -6.24
CA GLY A 185 26.12 -4.60 -6.37
C GLY A 185 25.96 -3.15 -6.82
N HIS A 186 26.45 -2.82 -8.01
CA HIS A 186 26.33 -1.50 -8.64
C HIS A 186 25.41 -1.51 -9.86
N ASN A 187 24.61 -2.57 -10.03
CA ASN A 187 23.77 -2.74 -11.20
C ASN A 187 22.34 -2.28 -10.92
N TYR A 188 21.82 -1.48 -11.84
CA TYR A 188 20.48 -0.94 -11.80
C TYR A 188 19.80 -1.09 -13.17
N SER A 189 18.48 -1.06 -13.18
CA SER A 189 17.66 -1.08 -14.40
C SER A 189 16.48 -0.13 -14.28
N THR A 190 15.78 0.06 -15.40
CA THR A 190 14.49 0.73 -15.48
C THR A 190 13.46 -0.22 -16.10
N LEU A 191 12.17 0.09 -15.96
CA LEU A 191 11.13 -0.65 -16.67
C LEU A 191 11.28 -0.45 -18.18
N HIS A 192 11.29 -1.55 -18.94
CA HIS A 192 11.42 -1.52 -20.39
C HIS A 192 10.07 -1.58 -21.10
N GLU A 193 9.24 -2.54 -20.72
CA GLU A 193 7.92 -2.77 -21.30
C GLU A 193 6.90 -3.19 -20.24
N SER A 194 5.63 -3.02 -20.58
CA SER A 194 4.50 -3.55 -19.81
C SER A 194 3.60 -4.36 -20.73
N PHE A 195 3.09 -5.47 -20.24
CA PHE A 195 2.07 -6.27 -20.90
C PHE A 195 0.91 -6.51 -19.94
N VAL A 196 -0.27 -6.76 -20.50
CA VAL A 196 -1.46 -7.09 -19.72
C VAL A 196 -1.62 -8.61 -19.74
N ALA A 197 -1.60 -9.22 -18.56
CA ALA A 197 -1.91 -10.64 -18.42
C ALA A 197 -3.39 -10.89 -18.77
N ARG A 198 -3.68 -12.01 -19.44
CA ARG A 198 -5.06 -12.46 -19.61
C ARG A 198 -5.60 -12.87 -18.25
N THR A 199 -6.58 -12.14 -17.74
CA THR A 199 -7.39 -12.57 -16.60
C THR A 199 -8.57 -13.40 -17.12
N PRO A 200 -8.87 -14.57 -16.53
CA PRO A 200 -10.08 -15.31 -16.85
C PRO A 200 -11.31 -14.39 -16.69
N GLY A 201 -12.17 -14.34 -17.71
CA GLY A 201 -13.48 -13.69 -17.58
C GLY A 201 -14.47 -14.58 -16.84
N GLY A 202 -15.68 -14.09 -16.58
CA GLY A 202 -16.76 -14.90 -15.98
C GLY A 202 -17.14 -16.14 -16.80
N SER A 203 -16.81 -16.19 -18.10
CA SER A 203 -16.98 -17.38 -18.94
C SER A 203 -15.81 -18.37 -18.89
N ASP A 204 -14.66 -17.95 -18.34
CA ASP A 204 -13.43 -18.75 -18.23
C ASP A 204 -13.23 -19.32 -16.82
N ALA A 205 -13.99 -18.85 -15.83
CA ALA A 205 -13.91 -19.36 -14.47
C ALA A 205 -14.51 -20.77 -14.41
N PRO A 206 -13.90 -21.71 -13.67
CA PRO A 206 -14.52 -22.99 -13.37
C PRO A 206 -15.92 -22.75 -12.80
N GLU A 207 -16.90 -23.53 -13.23
CA GLU A 207 -18.32 -23.36 -12.86
C GLU A 207 -18.51 -23.29 -11.34
N GLU A 208 -17.71 -24.04 -10.59
CA GLU A 208 -17.64 -24.03 -9.13
C GLU A 208 -17.20 -22.67 -8.55
N ALA A 209 -16.23 -21.99 -9.16
CA ALA A 209 -15.79 -20.67 -8.72
C ALA A 209 -16.87 -19.62 -9.00
N LEU A 210 -17.59 -19.74 -10.11
CA LEU A 210 -18.71 -18.85 -10.43
C LEU A 210 -19.87 -19.02 -9.44
N GLN A 211 -20.18 -20.26 -9.08
CA GLN A 211 -21.21 -20.58 -8.08
C GLN A 211 -20.83 -20.04 -6.70
N SER A 212 -19.59 -20.23 -6.26
CA SER A 212 -19.10 -19.67 -4.98
C SER A 212 -19.21 -18.15 -4.95
N MET A 213 -18.82 -17.46 -6.02
CA MET A 213 -18.94 -16.00 -6.09
C MET A 213 -20.41 -15.53 -6.04
N LEU A 214 -21.32 -16.26 -6.71
CA LEU A 214 -22.76 -15.98 -6.67
C LEU A 214 -23.36 -16.21 -5.29
N GLU A 215 -22.91 -17.25 -4.57
CA GLU A 215 -23.34 -17.54 -3.21
C GLU A 215 -22.86 -16.46 -2.24
N ASP A 216 -21.60 -16.04 -2.32
CA ASP A 216 -21.04 -14.95 -1.52
C ASP A 216 -21.80 -13.62 -1.77
N ASP A 217 -22.09 -13.27 -3.03
CA ASP A 217 -22.86 -12.08 -3.39
C ASP A 217 -24.31 -12.14 -2.86
N LEU A 218 -24.93 -13.31 -2.89
CA LEU A 218 -26.27 -13.54 -2.32
C LEU A 218 -26.27 -13.43 -0.80
N GLU A 219 -25.24 -13.93 -0.13
CA GLU A 219 -25.08 -13.84 1.32
C GLU A 219 -24.86 -12.38 1.75
N LEU A 220 -23.96 -11.66 1.10
CA LEU A 220 -23.76 -10.22 1.30
C LEU A 220 -25.05 -9.43 1.09
N SER A 221 -25.81 -9.75 0.04
CA SER A 221 -27.10 -9.10 -0.24
C SER A 221 -28.13 -9.36 0.86
N ARG A 222 -28.16 -10.58 1.43
CA ARG A 222 -29.03 -10.93 2.57
C ARG A 222 -28.61 -10.22 3.84
N GLU A 223 -27.33 -10.22 4.17
CA GLU A 223 -26.80 -9.49 5.34
C GLU A 223 -27.12 -8.00 5.28
N MET A 224 -26.99 -7.38 4.10
CA MET A 224 -27.36 -5.99 3.87
C MET A 224 -28.85 -5.74 4.08
N GLN A 225 -29.71 -6.66 3.61
CA GLN A 225 -31.15 -6.55 3.79
C GLN A 225 -31.56 -6.73 5.26
N GLU A 226 -30.96 -7.68 5.98
CA GLU A 226 -31.19 -7.89 7.41
C GLU A 226 -30.78 -6.68 8.25
N ARG A 227 -29.61 -6.09 7.97
CA ARG A 227 -29.17 -4.84 8.63
C ARG A 227 -30.15 -3.70 8.39
N LYS A 228 -30.57 -3.53 7.13
CA LYS A 228 -31.58 -2.53 6.75
C LYS A 228 -32.88 -2.73 7.51
N GLU A 229 -33.37 -3.96 7.64
CA GLU A 229 -34.59 -4.27 8.39
C GLU A 229 -34.43 -4.02 9.89
N GLU A 230 -33.27 -4.35 10.47
CA GLU A 230 -32.97 -4.07 11.88
C GLU A 230 -32.95 -2.56 12.16
N GLU A 231 -32.32 -1.78 11.29
CA GLU A 231 -32.24 -0.32 11.40
C GLU A 231 -33.60 0.35 11.20
N LEU A 232 -34.38 -0.09 10.20
CA LEU A 232 -35.78 0.35 10.04
C LEU A 232 -36.62 0.01 11.28
N GLY A 233 -36.41 -1.16 11.89
CA GLY A 233 -37.08 -1.57 13.12
C GLY A 233 -36.69 -0.73 14.34
N LYS A 234 -35.42 -0.31 14.45
CA LYS A 234 -34.97 0.66 15.48
C LYS A 234 -35.63 2.01 15.26
N LEU A 235 -35.71 2.46 14.01
CA LEU A 235 -36.34 3.73 13.64
C LEU A 235 -37.82 3.77 13.99
N ALA A 236 -38.56 2.71 13.64
CA ALA A 236 -39.98 2.59 13.93
C ALA A 236 -40.27 2.69 15.44
N LYS A 237 -39.40 2.11 16.28
CA LYS A 237 -39.50 2.22 17.75
C LYS A 237 -39.21 3.63 18.26
N GLU A 238 -38.29 4.37 17.65
CA GLU A 238 -38.02 5.76 18.01
C GLU A 238 -39.17 6.69 17.58
N LEU A 239 -39.77 6.44 16.41
CA LEU A 239 -41.00 7.09 15.94
C LEU A 239 -42.16 6.86 16.91
N GLU A 240 -42.38 5.63 17.38
CA GLU A 240 -43.44 5.30 18.35
C GLU A 240 -43.25 5.99 19.71
N LYS A 241 -42.00 6.28 20.10
CA LYS A 241 -41.67 7.03 21.32
C LYS A 241 -41.84 8.55 21.16
N GLY A 242 -42.11 9.04 19.95
CA GLY A 242 -42.27 10.47 19.66
C GLY A 242 -40.96 11.25 19.62
N ASN A 243 -39.83 10.56 19.42
CA ASN A 243 -38.53 11.22 19.27
C ASN A 243 -38.37 11.87 17.88
N VAL A 244 -37.66 12.99 17.83
CA VAL A 244 -37.32 13.70 16.58
C VAL A 244 -36.22 12.93 15.86
N ILE A 245 -36.39 12.71 14.56
CA ILE A 245 -35.43 11.95 13.73
C ILE A 245 -34.98 12.84 12.58
N ASP A 246 -33.66 12.98 12.45
CA ASP A 246 -33.01 13.67 11.33
C ASP A 246 -32.85 12.71 10.15
N THR A 247 -33.64 12.94 9.09
CA THR A 247 -33.71 12.07 7.92
C THR A 247 -32.48 12.16 7.02
N LYS A 248 -31.74 13.29 7.02
CA LYS A 248 -30.55 13.47 6.16
C LYS A 248 -29.34 12.70 6.66
N THR A 249 -29.12 12.69 7.98
CA THR A 249 -28.07 11.88 8.60
C THR A 249 -28.31 10.39 8.31
N LEU A 250 -29.59 9.99 8.31
CA LEU A 250 -30.06 8.64 8.06
C LEU A 250 -29.88 8.14 6.63
N GLU A 251 -30.17 8.97 5.63
CA GLU A 251 -29.92 8.63 4.21
C GLU A 251 -28.42 8.39 3.96
N SER A 252 -27.55 9.11 4.68
CA SER A 252 -26.09 8.98 4.56
C SER A 252 -25.53 7.72 5.23
N GLU A 253 -26.08 7.30 6.38
CA GLU A 253 -25.62 6.11 7.11
C GLU A 253 -26.15 4.81 6.48
N LEU A 254 -27.39 4.83 5.97
CA LEU A 254 -28.06 3.66 5.40
C LEU A 254 -27.81 3.46 3.90
N GLY A 255 -27.29 4.47 3.20
CA GLY A 255 -27.10 4.44 1.75
C GLY A 255 -28.40 4.24 0.96
N ILE A 256 -29.53 4.68 1.51
CA ILE A 256 -30.88 4.49 0.95
C ILE A 256 -31.54 5.85 0.79
N ASP A 257 -32.08 6.10 -0.41
CA ASP A 257 -32.96 7.25 -0.69
C ASP A 257 -34.34 6.99 -0.03
N LEU A 258 -34.62 7.71 1.06
CA LEU A 258 -35.88 7.56 1.79
C LEU A 258 -37.06 8.21 1.06
N GLY A 259 -36.81 9.01 0.01
CA GLY A 259 -37.83 9.67 -0.80
C GLY A 259 -38.73 8.72 -1.61
N SER A 260 -38.38 7.43 -1.71
CA SER A 260 -39.15 6.41 -2.46
C SER A 260 -39.79 5.33 -1.59
N VAL A 261 -39.75 5.44 -0.26
CA VAL A 261 -40.23 4.41 0.67
C VAL A 261 -41.67 4.71 1.10
N ASP A 262 -42.65 4.18 0.37
CA ASP A 262 -44.10 4.29 0.65
C ASP A 262 -44.56 3.60 1.96
N SER A 263 -43.64 3.06 2.78
CA SER A 263 -43.97 2.13 3.87
C SER A 263 -43.78 2.66 5.30
N LEU A 264 -43.41 3.93 5.50
CA LEU A 264 -43.30 4.52 6.84
C LEU A 264 -44.28 5.69 7.00
N ASP A 265 -45.32 5.48 7.83
CA ASP A 265 -46.24 6.54 8.23
C ASP A 265 -45.55 7.52 9.20
N LEU A 266 -44.90 8.54 8.63
CA LEU A 266 -44.19 9.59 9.35
C LEU A 266 -45.12 10.57 10.10
N SER A 267 -46.45 10.39 10.05
CA SER A 267 -47.42 11.27 10.71
C SER A 267 -47.36 11.25 12.25
N ARG A 268 -46.57 10.33 12.83
CA ARG A 268 -46.40 10.15 14.28
C ARG A 268 -45.11 10.75 14.86
N GLY A 269 -44.15 11.14 14.02
CA GLY A 269 -42.91 11.80 14.44
C GLY A 269 -42.85 13.25 13.98
N ILE A 270 -42.16 14.12 14.73
CA ILE A 270 -41.86 15.48 14.27
C ILE A 270 -40.68 15.36 13.29
N VAL A 271 -40.95 15.58 12.01
CA VAL A 271 -39.94 15.66 10.93
C VAL A 271 -39.36 17.08 10.95
N LEU A 272 -38.06 17.22 11.22
CA LEU A 272 -37.35 18.47 11.02
C LEU A 272 -36.80 18.47 9.59
N ASP A 273 -37.53 19.11 8.69
CA ASP A 273 -36.99 19.52 7.41
C ASP A 273 -36.33 20.88 7.63
N ASP A 274 -35.00 20.91 7.77
CA ASP A 274 -34.22 22.17 7.78
C ASP A 274 -34.23 22.75 6.36
N SER A 275 -35.37 23.30 5.99
CA SER A 275 -35.59 24.16 4.85
C SER A 275 -36.05 25.55 5.29
N ASN A 276 -35.47 26.07 6.39
CA ASN A 276 -35.42 27.52 6.65
C ASN A 276 -34.39 27.95 7.72
N THR A 277 -33.09 27.93 7.38
CA THR A 277 -32.09 29.03 7.52
C THR A 277 -30.72 28.58 7.06
#